data_AF-A0A8S2FPX0-F1
#
_entry.id   AF-A0A8S2FPX0-F1
#
_cell.length_a   1.000
_cell.length_b   1.000
_cell.length_c   1.000
_cell.angle_alpha   90.00
_cell.angle_beta   90.00
_cell.angle_gamma   90.00
#
_symmetry.space_group_name_H-M   'P 1'
#
loop_
_entity.id
_entity.type
_entity.pdbx_description
1 polymer ?
#
loop_
_entity_poly.entity_id
_entity_poly.type
_entity_poly.pdbx_seq_one_letter_code
_entity_poly.pdbx_strand_id
1 'polypeptide(L)' 'QPRVFYTQVLTDQGRQNILDNMAEHLEQCTDKDVIKRAVAVLANVDDAFGKKLAQRLKVDLPKKVRVFKK' A
#
# COMPACT_ATOMS: atom_id res chain seq x y z
N GLN A 1 -12.59 -4.66 -7.58
CA GLN A 1 -12.66 -3.32 -6.95
C GLN A 1 -11.86 -3.30 -5.64
N PRO A 2 -10.54 -3.04 -5.67
CA PRO A 2 -9.69 -3.11 -4.47
C PRO A 2 -10.03 -2.05 -3.41
N ARG A 3 -10.32 -0.82 -3.86
CA ARG A 3 -10.66 0.31 -2.98
C ARG A 3 -11.94 0.06 -2.18
N VAL A 4 -12.99 -0.46 -2.84
CA VAL A 4 -14.28 -0.76 -2.19
C VAL A 4 -14.12 -1.84 -1.14
N PHE A 5 -13.39 -2.92 -1.45
CA PHE A 5 -13.06 -3.96 -0.49
C PHE A 5 -12.36 -3.37 0.75
N TYR A 6 -11.31 -2.57 0.54
CA TYR A 6 -10.53 -2.00 1.64
C TYR A 6 -11.30 -1.00 2.51
N THR A 7 -12.11 -0.15 1.87
CA THR A 7 -12.77 0.98 2.55
C THR A 7 -14.16 0.65 3.09
N GLN A 8 -14.90 -0.27 2.46
CA GLN A 8 -16.30 -0.52 2.79
C GLN A 8 -16.58 -1.92 3.34
N VAL A 9 -15.73 -2.91 3.05
CA VAL A 9 -15.95 -4.30 3.48
C VAL A 9 -15.12 -4.64 4.72
N LEU A 10 -13.87 -4.19 4.78
CA LEU A 10 -13.00 -4.49 5.91
C LEU A 10 -13.34 -3.63 7.13
N THR A 11 -13.27 -4.25 8.31
CA THR A 11 -13.21 -3.57 9.60
C THR A 11 -11.84 -2.92 9.81
N ASP A 12 -11.70 -2.10 10.85
CA ASP A 12 -10.41 -1.52 11.23
C ASP A 12 -9.35 -2.60 11.49
N GLN A 13 -9.73 -3.67 12.21
CA GLN A 13 -8.83 -4.80 12.43
C GLN A 13 -8.47 -5.51 11.13
N GLY A 14 -9.41 -5.70 10.21
CA GLY A 14 -9.15 -6.29 8.90
C GLY A 14 -8.17 -5.44 8.07
N ARG A 15 -8.30 -4.11 8.10
CA ARG A 15 -7.36 -3.19 7.46
C ARG A 15 -5.97 -3.27 8.07
N GLN A 16 -5.87 -3.40 9.39
CA GLN A 16 -4.60 -3.55 10.09
C GLN A 16 -3.93 -4.88 9.76
N ASN A 17 -4.67 -5.99 9.78
CA ASN A 17 -4.15 -7.31 9.43
C ASN A 17 -3.60 -7.35 7.99
N ILE A 18 -4.30 -6.74 7.03
CA ILE A 18 -3.80 -6.66 5.65
C ILE A 18 -2.51 -5.83 5.60
N LEU A 19 -2.44 -4.72 6.35
CA LEU A 19 -1.23 -3.91 6.39
C LEU A 19 -0.03 -4.70 6.92
N ASP A 20 -0.23 -5.42 8.03
CA ASP A 20 0.84 -6.20 8.66
C ASP A 20 1.29 -7.35 7.73
N ASN A 21 0.35 -8.08 7.13
CA ASN A 21 0.67 -9.16 6.18
C ASN A 21 1.41 -8.63 4.93
N MET A 22 0.97 -7.51 4.36
CA MET A 22 1.63 -6.91 3.20
C MET A 22 3.03 -6.41 3.55
N ALA A 23 3.20 -5.82 4.74
CA ALA A 23 4.50 -5.37 5.20
C ALA A 23 5.46 -6.57 5.38
N GLU A 24 5.02 -7.63 6.04
CA GLU A 24 5.83 -8.84 6.27
C GLU A 24 6.32 -9.46 4.94
N HIS A 25 5.43 -9.60 3.95
CA HIS A 25 5.82 -10.11 2.64
C HIS A 25 6.76 -9.18 1.87
N LEU A 26 6.57 -7.86 2.00
CA LEU A 26 7.42 -6.88 1.32
C LEU A 26 8.78 -6.69 2.02
N GLU A 27 8.87 -6.91 3.33
CA GLU A 27 10.15 -6.90 4.06
C GLU A 27 11.08 -8.01 3.61
N GLN A 28 10.53 -9.14 3.16
CA GLN A 28 11.29 -10.25 2.58
C GLN A 28 11.84 -9.95 1.18
N CYS A 29 11.38 -8.87 0.53
CA CYS A 29 11.87 -8.47 -0.78
C CYS A 29 13.21 -7.72 -0.66
N THR A 30 14.23 -8.22 -1.34
CA THR A 30 15.57 -7.60 -1.36
C THR A 30 15.64 -6.37 -2.27
N ASP A 31 14.81 -6.32 -3.31
CA ASP A 31 14.77 -5.22 -4.28
C ASP A 31 13.92 -4.04 -3.76
N LYS A 32 14.61 -2.95 -3.42
CA LYS A 32 13.99 -1.73 -2.90
C LYS A 32 13.14 -1.00 -3.93
N ASP A 33 13.43 -1.12 -5.23
CA ASP A 33 12.63 -0.48 -6.27
C ASP A 33 11.33 -1.25 -6.51
N VAL A 34 11.35 -2.58 -6.38
CA VAL A 34 10.12 -3.39 -6.37
C VAL A 34 9.23 -3.00 -5.20
N ILE A 35 9.79 -2.85 -4.00
CA ILE A 35 9.03 -2.40 -2.82
C ILE A 35 8.40 -1.02 -3.07
N LYS A 36 9.17 -0.05 -3.56
CA LYS A 36 8.64 1.31 -3.86
C LYS A 36 7.47 1.25 -4.86
N ARG A 37 7.57 0.43 -5.91
CA ARG A 37 6.48 0.24 -6.88
C ARG A 37 5.26 -0.42 -6.26
N ALA A 38 5.44 -1.44 -5.43
CA ALA A 38 4.35 -2.10 -4.73
C ALA A 38 3.59 -1.13 -3.80
N VAL A 39 4.33 -0.35 -3.01
CA VAL A 39 3.74 0.68 -2.13
C VAL A 39 3.01 1.74 -2.96
N ALA A 40 3.53 2.16 -4.12
CA ALA A 40 2.85 3.09 -5.02
C ALA A 40 1.50 2.55 -5.52
N VAL A 41 1.46 1.26 -5.89
CA VAL A 41 0.23 0.59 -6.34
C VAL A 41 -0.79 0.52 -5.20
N LEU A 42 -0.36 0.18 -3.99
CA LEU A 42 -1.24 0.10 -2.82
C LEU A 42 -1.75 1.47 -2.37
N ALA A 43 -0.96 2.54 -2.56
CA ALA A 43 -1.39 3.92 -2.32
C ALA A 43 -2.51 4.39 -3.27
N ASN A 44 -2.66 3.77 -4.44
CA ASN A 44 -3.80 4.02 -5.34
C ASN A 44 -5.09 3.41 -4.81
N VAL A 45 -5.00 2.31 -4.05
CA VAL A 45 -6.16 1.69 -3.37
C VAL A 45 -6.68 2.60 -2.28
N ASP A 46 -5.80 3.02 -1.37
CA ASP A 46 -6.08 4.01 -0.34
C ASP A 46 -4.79 4.77 0.04
N ASP A 47 -4.91 6.08 0.24
CA ASP A 47 -3.75 6.95 0.48
C ASP A 47 -3.14 6.72 1.86
N ALA A 48 -3.98 6.54 2.88
CA ALA A 48 -3.53 6.30 4.24
C ALA A 48 -2.88 4.92 4.36
N PHE A 49 -3.45 3.93 3.66
CA PHE A 49 -2.86 2.59 3.56
C PHE A 49 -1.45 2.61 2.99
N GLY A 50 -1.26 3.25 1.82
CA GLY A 50 0.05 3.37 1.19
C GLY A 50 1.07 4.12 2.06
N LYS A 51 0.65 5.19 2.75
CA LYS A 51 1.51 5.95 3.67
C LYS A 51 1.98 5.12 4.86
N LYS A 52 1.06 4.40 5.52
CA LYS A 52 1.41 3.55 6.66
C LYS A 52 2.36 2.42 6.26
N LEU A 53 2.14 1.82 5.08
CA LEU A 53 3.02 0.78 4.54
C LEU A 53 4.41 1.33 4.18
N ALA A 54 4.48 2.50 3.56
CA ALA A 54 5.75 3.19 3.27
C ALA A 54 6.55 3.46 4.55
N GLN A 55 5.87 3.95 5.60
CA GLN A 55 6.47 4.20 6.90
C GLN A 55 7.00 2.91 7.54
N ARG A 56 6.24 1.81 7.47
CA ARG A 56 6.64 0.51 8.03
C ARG A 56 7.88 -0.04 7.33
N LEU A 57 7.91 0.03 6.00
CA LEU A 57 9.00 -0.48 5.16
C LEU A 57 10.19 0.48 5.04
N LYS A 58 10.10 1.68 5.64
CA LYS A 58 11.10 2.76 5.59
C LYS A 58 11.49 3.10 4.13
N VAL A 59 10.48 3.20 3.26
CA VAL A 59 10.67 3.61 1.86
C VAL A 59 9.93 4.91 1.58
N ASP A 60 10.46 5.69 0.65
CA ASP A 60 9.79 6.90 0.18
C ASP A 60 8.54 6.53 -0.63
N LEU A 61 7.43 7.18 -0.31
CA LEU A 61 6.23 7.08 -1.12
C LEU A 61 6.44 7.90 -2.41
N PRO A 62 6.44 7.29 -3.61
CA PRO A 62 6.57 8.05 -4.83
C PRO A 62 5.38 9.00 -4.96
N LYS A 63 5.65 10.23 -5.42
CA LYS A 63 4.60 11.24 -5.67
C LYS A 63 3.54 10.62 -6.56
N LYS A 64 2.26 10.74 -6.19
CA LYS A 64 1.13 10.20 -6.97
C LYS A 64 1.29 10.56 -8.44
N VAL A 65 1.61 9.57 -9.26
CA VAL A 65 1.48 9.70 -10.70
C VAL A 65 -0.03 9.80 -10.92
N ARG A 66 -0.52 11.00 -11.25
CA ARG A 66 -1.91 11.19 -11.68
C ARG A 66 -2.10 10.27 -12.88
N VAL A 67 -2.71 9.10 -12.66
CA VAL A 67 -3.12 8.24 -13.76
C VAL A 67 -4.14 9.06 -14.53
N PHE A 68 -3.76 9.46 -15.75
CA PHE A 68 -4.63 10.21 -16.65
C PHE A 68 -5.98 9.49 -16.70
N LYS A 69 -7.04 10.18 -16.26
CA LYS A 69 -8.40 9.75 -16.56
C LYS A 69 -8.55 9.78 -18.07
N LYS A 70 -8.76 8.61 -18.68
CA LYS A 70 -9.34 8.52 -20.03
C LYS A 70 -10.79 8.96 -19.97
#